data_AF-A0A969Z9A9-F1
#
_entry.id   AF-A0A969Z9A9-F1
#
_cell.length_a   1.000
_cell.length_b   1.000
_cell.length_c   1.000
_cell.angle_alpha   90.00
_cell.angle_beta   90.00
_cell.angle_gamma   90.00
#
_symmetry.space_group_name_H-M   'P 1'
#
loop_
_entity.id
_entity.type
_entity.pdbx_description
1 polymer ?
#
loop_
_entity_poly.entity_id
_entity_poly.type
_entity_poly.pdbx_seq_one_letter_code
_entity_poly.pdbx_strand_id
1 'polypeptide(L)' 'MNKSILTKREKEVFELLIQNKTTVEIAEKLGISEKTVRNHISNAMQKLGVKGRAGAVVELLKLGELSL' A
#
# COMPACT_ATOMS: atom_id res chain seq x y z
N MET A 1 -13.10 -0.76 18.63
CA MET A 1 -12.45 0.11 17.63
C MET A 1 -11.31 -0.68 17.01
N ASN A 2 -11.50 -1.27 15.83
CA ASN A 2 -10.40 -1.94 15.12
C ASN A 2 -9.47 -0.88 14.55
N LYS A 3 -8.27 -0.77 15.12
CA LYS A 3 -7.24 0.14 14.65
C LYS A 3 -6.66 -0.45 13.36
N SER A 4 -6.91 0.20 12.23
CA SER A 4 -6.32 -0.19 10.94
C SER A 4 -4.79 -0.17 11.05
N ILE A 5 -4.14 -1.20 10.50
CA ILE A 5 -2.68 -1.34 10.48
C ILE A 5 -2.07 -0.30 9.53
N LEU A 6 -2.80 0.04 8.47
CA LEU A 6 -2.39 1.04 7.50
C LEU A 6 -2.90 2.43 7.88
N THR A 7 -2.09 3.43 7.55
CA THR A 7 -2.61 4.80 7.41
C THR A 7 -3.51 4.88 6.19
N LYS A 8 -4.38 5.89 6.14
CA LYS A 8 -5.22 6.17 4.96
C LYS A 8 -4.41 6.19 3.66
N ARG A 9 -3.24 6.84 3.70
CA ARG A 9 -2.40 7.00 2.52
C ARG A 9 -1.70 5.72 2.08
N GLU A 10 -1.26 4.91 3.02
CA GLU A 10 -0.72 3.58 2.69
C GLU A 10 -1.82 2.71 2.07
N LYS A 11 -3.05 2.76 2.60
CA LYS A 11 -4.19 2.03 2.03
C LYS A 11 -4.48 2.47 0.60
N GLU A 12 -4.62 3.77 0.33
CA GLU A 12 -4.83 4.31 -1.03
C GLU A 12 -3.75 3.83 -2.01
N VAL A 13 -2.47 3.83 -1.58
CA VAL A 13 -1.36 3.35 -2.42
C VAL A 13 -1.53 1.87 -2.76
N PHE A 14 -1.88 1.02 -1.78
CA PHE A 14 -2.08 -0.40 -2.00
C PHE A 14 -3.34 -0.72 -2.82
N GLU A 15 -4.42 0.04 -2.66
CA GLU A 15 -5.64 -0.08 -3.48
C GLU A 15 -5.37 0.19 -4.97
N LEU A 16 -4.50 1.17 -5.27
CA LEU A 16 -4.10 1.42 -6.66
C LEU A 16 -3.11 0.36 -7.16
N LEU A 17 -2.24 -0.14 -6.29
CA LEU A 17 -1.31 -1.22 -6.61
C LEU A 17 -2.03 -2.50 -7.04
N ILE A 18 -3.10 -2.90 -6.35
CA ILE A 18 -3.91 -4.08 -6.74
C ILE A 18 -4.70 -3.85 -8.04
N GLN A 19 -4.95 -2.59 -8.42
CA GLN A 19 -5.48 -2.21 -9.73
C GLN A 19 -4.40 -2.20 -10.83
N ASN A 20 -3.23 -2.80 -10.56
CA ASN A 20 -2.10 -2.91 -11.48
C ASN A 20 -1.51 -1.55 -11.91
N LYS A 21 -1.60 -0.53 -11.06
CA LYS A 21 -0.98 0.78 -11.30
C LYS A 21 0.50 0.80 -10.93
N THR A 22 1.28 1.46 -11.77
CA THR A 22 2.71 1.71 -11.55
C THR A 22 2.93 2.80 -10.49
N THR A 23 4.13 2.90 -9.93
CA THR A 23 4.45 3.97 -8.96
C THR A 23 4.31 5.37 -9.56
N VAL A 24 4.55 5.52 -10.87
CA VAL A 24 4.35 6.74 -11.65
C VAL A 24 2.86 7.12 -11.67
N GLU A 25 1.99 6.20 -12.12
CA GLU A 25 0.54 6.46 -12.19
C GLU A 25 -0.06 6.72 -10.80
N ILE A 26 0.41 6.01 -9.78
CA ILE A 26 -0.02 6.23 -8.39
C ILE A 26 0.41 7.62 -7.92
N ALA A 27 1.66 8.02 -8.19
CA ALA A 27 2.20 9.33 -7.84
C ALA A 27 1.38 10.46 -8.47
N GLU A 28 1.08 10.34 -9.77
CA GLU A 28 0.24 11.28 -10.52
C GLU A 28 -1.17 11.36 -9.94
N LYS A 29 -1.84 10.21 -9.77
CA LYS A 29 -3.22 10.13 -9.26
C LYS A 29 -3.35 10.70 -7.85
N LEU A 30 -2.32 10.53 -7.03
CA LEU A 30 -2.31 10.94 -5.64
C LEU A 30 -1.70 12.34 -5.43
N GLY A 31 -1.11 12.97 -6.46
CA GLY A 31 -0.47 14.28 -6.36
C GLY A 31 0.78 14.30 -5.47
N ILE A 32 1.57 13.22 -5.49
CA ILE A 32 2.81 13.08 -4.70
C ILE A 32 3.96 12.57 -5.58
N SER A 33 5.20 12.58 -5.09
CA SER A 33 6.32 12.01 -5.84
C SER A 33 6.33 10.47 -5.83
N GLU A 34 6.91 9.85 -6.85
CA GLU A 34 7.15 8.39 -6.86
C GLU A 34 7.99 7.90 -5.67
N LYS A 35 8.92 8.74 -5.20
CA LYS A 35 9.69 8.46 -3.98
C LYS A 35 8.76 8.39 -2.76
N THR A 36 7.79 9.29 -2.67
CA THR A 36 6.77 9.28 -1.60
C THR A 36 5.90 8.02 -1.67
N VAL A 37 5.48 7.60 -2.87
CA VAL A 37 4.74 6.33 -3.06
C VAL A 37 5.57 5.14 -2.56
N ARG A 38 6.83 5.04 -2.98
CA ARG A 38 7.75 3.99 -2.51
C ARG A 38 7.93 4.01 -1.00
N ASN A 39 8.00 5.18 -0.38
CA ASN A 39 8.09 5.31 1.08
C ASN A 39 6.83 4.77 1.77
N HIS A 40 5.63 5.06 1.27
CA HIS A 40 4.39 4.48 1.80
C HIS A 40 4.40 2.95 1.71
N ILE A 41 4.84 2.39 0.58
CA ILE A 41 4.97 0.93 0.40
C ILE A 41 5.96 0.34 1.42
N SER A 42 7.14 0.94 1.55
CA SER A 42 8.18 0.49 2.50
C SER A 42 7.71 0.55 3.96
N ASN A 43 7.02 1.62 4.35
CA ASN A 43 6.50 1.77 5.71
C ASN A 43 5.39 0.74 6.01
N ALA A 44 4.48 0.51 5.07
CA ALA A 44 3.46 -0.53 5.19
C ALA A 44 4.10 -1.93 5.31
N MET A 45 5.09 -2.23 4.47
CA MET A 45 5.84 -3.49 4.55
C MET A 45 6.52 -3.68 5.91
N GLN A 46 7.13 -2.62 6.46
CA GLN A 46 7.74 -2.65 7.79
C GLN A 46 6.71 -2.93 8.89
N LYS A 47 5.53 -2.29 8.83
CA LYS A 47 4.43 -2.52 9.78
C LYS A 47 3.90 -3.96 9.72
N LEU A 48 3.83 -4.52 8.52
CA LEU A 48 3.36 -5.88 8.28
C LEU A 48 4.44 -6.95 8.56
N GLY A 49 5.71 -6.57 8.72
CA GLY A 49 6.81 -7.51 8.92
C GLY A 49 7.13 -8.38 7.70
N VAL A 50 6.74 -7.95 6.50
CA VAL A 50 6.86 -8.73 5.27
C VAL A 50 8.01 -8.27 4.38
N LYS A 51 8.57 -9.20 3.60
CA LYS A 51 9.59 -8.91 2.59
C LYS A 51 8.94 -8.76 1.22
N GLY A 52 8.98 -7.55 0.68
CA GLY A 52 8.50 -7.21 -0.66
C GLY A 52 7.01 -6.86 -0.76
N ARG A 53 6.68 -6.16 -1.85
CA ARG A 53 5.33 -5.64 -2.12
C ARG A 53 4.27 -6.74 -2.29
N ALA A 54 4.62 -7.87 -2.92
CA ALA A 54 3.68 -8.98 -3.13
C ALA A 54 3.26 -9.62 -1.80
N GLY A 55 4.22 -9.81 -0.88
CA GLY A 55 3.93 -10.28 0.48
C GLY A 55 3.01 -9.32 1.23
N ALA A 56 3.22 -8.01 1.09
CA ALA A 56 2.33 -7.01 1.69
C ALA A 56 0.91 -7.06 1.13
N VAL A 57 0.73 -7.21 -0.19
CA VAL A 57 -0.60 -7.37 -0.78
C VAL A 57 -1.32 -8.60 -0.21
N VAL A 58 -0.64 -9.75 -0.19
CA VAL A 58 -1.23 -10.99 0.35
C VAL A 58 -1.61 -10.85 1.81
N GLU A 59 -0.76 -10.24 2.64
CA GLU A 59 -1.03 -10.05 4.05
C GLU A 59 -2.21 -9.09 4.29
N LEU A 60 -2.30 -8.00 3.53
CA LEU A 60 -3.41 -7.05 3.63
C LEU A 60 -4.75 -7.64 3.20
N LEU A 61 -4.76 -8.55 2.22
CA LEU A 61 -5.96 -9.30 1.83
C LEU A 61 -6.40 -10.25 2.95
N LYS A 62 -5.46 -10.98 3.58
CA LYS A 62 -5.75 -11.87 4.73
C LYS A 62 -6.31 -11.10 5.92
N LEU A 63 -5.79 -9.90 6.17
CA LEU A 63 -6.23 -9.01 7.25
C LEU A 63 -7.56 -8.30 6.95
N GLY A 64 -8.09 -8.40 5.73
CA GLY A 64 -9.29 -7.68 5.30
C GLY A 64 -9.09 -6.16 5.16
N GLU A 65 -7.84 -5.70 5.08
CA GLU A 65 -7.50 -4.29 4.85
C GLU A 65 -7.65 -3.89 3.38
N LEU A 66 -7.50 -4.86 2.47
CA LEU A 66 -7.77 -4.76 1.04
C LEU A 66 -8.81 -5.79 0.62
N SER A 67 -9.47 -5.51 -0.51
CA SER A 67 -10.40 -6.41 -1.18
C SER A 67 -10.06 -6.46 -2.67
N LEU A 68 -10.21 -7.63 -3.30
CA LEU A 68 -10.14 -7.82 -4.75
C LEU A 68 -11.53 -7.71 -5.37
#